data_AF-A0A258LY10-F1
#
_entry.id   AF-A0A258LY10-F1
#
_cell.length_a   1.000
_cell.length_b   1.000
_cell.length_c   1.000
_cell.angle_alpha   90.00
_cell.angle_beta   90.00
_cell.angle_gamma   90.00
#
_symmetry.space_group_name_H-M   'P 1'
#
loop_
_entity.id
_entity.type
_entity.pdbx_description
1 polymer ?
#
loop_
_entity_poly.entity_id
_entity_poly.type
_entity_poly.pdbx_seq_one_letter_code
_entity_poly.pdbx_strand_id
1 'polypeptide(L)'
;MSNSFYWDLNDGTRAWSKRFEAKMGRKPSMNQAGVYSAVRHYLEAVKAAGTDDADKVAAKMRATPVNDMMMKDATIGVNGRVFGDMYLFEVKKPDQSKAPWDYLTLLQTVPGAQAYIPVKDSGCPLVK
;
A
#
# COMPACT_ATOMS: atom_id res chain seq x y z
N MET A 1 7.43 8.61 -12.67
CA MET A 1 7.67 8.37 -11.23
C MET A 1 6.95 7.10 -10.80
N SER A 2 7.60 6.20 -10.08
CA SER A 2 6.96 4.99 -9.53
C SER A 2 6.46 5.27 -8.11
N ASN A 3 5.23 4.87 -7.79
CA ASN A 3 4.61 5.11 -6.48
C ASN A 3 3.59 4.00 -6.17
N SER A 4 3.39 3.66 -4.90
CA SER A 4 2.42 2.65 -4.46
C SER A 4 1.04 3.24 -4.10
N PHE A 5 0.89 4.56 -4.09
CA PHE A 5 -0.37 5.21 -3.75
C PHE A 5 -0.48 6.61 -4.36
N TYR A 6 -1.70 6.96 -4.81
CA TYR A 6 -2.08 8.33 -5.15
C TYR A 6 -3.50 8.60 -4.64
N TRP A 7 -3.75 9.78 -4.07
CA TRP A 7 -5.01 10.09 -3.41
C TRP A 7 -6.22 9.99 -4.35
N ASP A 8 -6.03 10.32 -5.63
CA ASP A 8 -7.07 10.34 -6.67
C ASP A 8 -7.04 9.12 -7.60
N LEU A 9 -6.38 8.03 -7.19
CA LEU A 9 -6.26 6.83 -8.02
C LEU A 9 -7.61 6.15 -8.30
N ASN A 10 -8.45 6.00 -7.27
CA ASN A 10 -9.77 5.38 -7.36
C ASN A 10 -10.69 5.87 -6.24
N ASP A 11 -11.94 5.38 -6.20
CA ASP A 11 -12.92 5.82 -5.19
C ASP A 11 -12.53 5.47 -3.76
N GLY A 12 -11.85 4.32 -3.56
CA GLY A 12 -11.32 3.91 -2.26
C GLY A 12 -10.24 4.87 -1.75
N THR A 13 -9.26 5.22 -2.61
CA THR A 13 -8.21 6.18 -2.25
C THR A 13 -8.80 7.56 -1.99
N ARG A 14 -9.78 8.01 -2.80
CA ARG A 14 -10.47 9.29 -2.62
C ARG A 14 -11.22 9.36 -1.29
N ALA A 15 -12.00 8.34 -0.97
CA ALA A 15 -12.79 8.27 0.25
C ALA A 15 -11.92 8.30 1.51
N TRP A 16 -10.84 7.52 1.54
CA TRP A 16 -9.90 7.55 2.65
C TRP A 16 -9.14 8.88 2.73
N SER A 17 -8.69 9.40 1.59
CA SER A 17 -7.94 10.67 1.54
C SER A 17 -8.77 11.87 1.98
N LYS A 18 -10.08 11.87 1.75
CA LYS A 18 -11.00 12.90 2.28
C LYS A 18 -11.02 12.90 3.82
N ARG A 19 -11.02 11.72 4.44
CA ARG A 19 -10.96 11.59 5.91
C ARG A 19 -9.60 12.04 6.46
N PHE A 20 -8.52 11.75 5.75
CA PHE A 20 -7.18 12.20 6.10
C PHE A 20 -7.07 13.73 6.02
N GLU A 21 -7.52 14.32 4.90
CA GLU A 21 -7.48 15.76 4.66
C GLU A 21 -8.30 16.54 5.69
N ALA A 22 -9.48 16.04 6.08
CA ALA A 22 -10.28 16.65 7.13
C ALA A 22 -9.56 16.77 8.48
N LYS A 23 -8.53 15.95 8.73
CA LYS A 23 -7.71 15.99 9.95
C LYS A 23 -6.41 16.76 9.78
N MET A 24 -5.83 16.73 8.59
CA MET A 24 -4.44 17.18 8.35
C MET A 24 -4.35 18.44 7.48
N GLY A 25 -5.45 18.89 6.88
CA GLY A 25 -5.49 20.06 5.99
C GLY A 25 -4.78 19.87 4.64
N ARG A 26 -4.40 18.65 4.28
CA ARG A 26 -3.69 18.32 3.02
C ARG A 26 -3.94 16.88 2.58
N LYS A 27 -3.70 16.60 1.30
CA LYS A 27 -3.75 15.22 0.78
C LYS A 27 -2.62 14.35 1.38
N PRO A 28 -2.89 13.04 1.57
CA PRO A 28 -1.90 12.10 2.09
C PRO A 28 -0.82 11.77 1.06
N SER A 29 0.41 11.54 1.53
CA SER A 29 1.46 10.90 0.74
C SER A 29 1.38 9.37 0.81
N MET A 30 2.13 8.68 -0.06
CA MET A 30 2.24 7.22 -0.04
C MET A 30 2.71 6.65 1.31
N ASN A 31 3.61 7.36 2.00
CA ASN A 31 4.11 6.93 3.30
C ASN A 31 3.02 6.99 4.37
N GLN A 32 2.17 8.02 4.32
CA GLN A 32 1.07 8.18 5.27
C GLN A 32 -0.03 7.13 5.03
N ALA A 33 -0.34 6.84 3.77
CA ALA A 33 -1.22 5.74 3.40
C ALA A 33 -0.64 4.38 3.82
N GLY A 34 0.65 4.15 3.56
CA GLY A 34 1.33 2.90 3.90
C GLY A 34 1.38 2.62 5.40
N VAL A 35 1.66 3.64 6.23
CA VAL A 35 1.61 3.48 7.70
C VAL A 35 0.20 3.16 8.18
N TYR A 36 -0.82 3.83 7.63
CA TYR A 36 -2.21 3.52 7.96
C TYR A 36 -2.58 2.08 7.62
N SER A 37 -2.21 1.63 6.41
CA SER A 37 -2.39 0.25 5.94
C SER A 37 -1.72 -0.75 6.87
N ALA A 38 -0.43 -0.53 7.18
CA ALA A 38 0.36 -1.44 8.01
C ALA A 38 -0.22 -1.59 9.43
N VAL A 39 -0.57 -0.47 10.08
CA VAL A 39 -1.15 -0.48 11.43
C VAL A 39 -2.52 -1.16 11.41
N ARG A 40 -3.35 -0.88 10.40
CA ARG A 40 -4.65 -1.53 10.25
C ARG A 40 -4.51 -3.04 10.13
N HIS A 41 -3.65 -3.51 9.22
CA HIS A 41 -3.41 -4.94 9.01
C HIS A 41 -2.89 -5.63 10.26
N TYR A 42 -1.97 -4.98 10.99
CA TYR A 42 -1.46 -5.49 12.27
C TYR A 42 -2.58 -5.63 13.31
N LEU A 43 -3.41 -4.60 13.52
CA LEU A 43 -4.49 -4.65 14.50
C LEU A 43 -5.57 -5.68 14.15
N GLU A 44 -5.89 -5.83 12.86
CA GLU A 44 -6.79 -6.89 12.38
C GLU A 44 -6.20 -8.29 12.62
N ALA A 45 -4.89 -8.46 12.43
CA ALA A 45 -4.18 -9.70 12.72
C ALA A 45 -4.12 -10.02 14.22
N VAL A 46 -3.84 -9.03 15.09
CA VAL A 46 -3.91 -9.18 16.56
C VAL A 46 -5.30 -9.65 16.98
N LYS A 47 -6.35 -8.99 16.47
CA LYS A 47 -7.73 -9.37 16.76
C LYS A 47 -8.03 -10.81 16.30
N ALA A 48 -7.58 -11.19 15.12
CA ALA A 48 -7.84 -12.51 14.56
C ALA A 48 -6.99 -13.62 15.20
N ALA A 49 -5.81 -13.29 15.72
CA ALA A 49 -4.95 -14.21 16.47
C ALA A 49 -5.36 -14.33 17.95
N GLY A 50 -6.10 -13.35 18.48
CA GLY A 50 -6.49 -13.29 19.89
C GLY A 50 -5.32 -13.00 20.84
N THR A 51 -4.23 -12.43 20.33
CA THR A 51 -2.98 -12.18 21.07
C THR A 51 -2.14 -11.13 20.36
N ASP A 52 -1.25 -10.47 21.10
CA ASP A 52 -0.20 -9.57 20.62
C ASP A 52 1.18 -10.24 20.54
N ASP A 53 1.27 -11.56 20.79
CA ASP A 53 2.49 -12.35 20.61
C ASP A 53 3.04 -12.19 19.19
N ALA A 54 4.31 -11.79 19.09
CA ALA A 54 4.91 -11.33 17.84
C ALA A 54 4.90 -12.42 16.75
N ASP A 55 5.24 -13.66 17.10
CA ASP A 55 5.33 -14.75 16.13
C ASP A 55 3.94 -15.17 15.64
N LYS A 56 2.97 -15.28 16.54
CA LYS A 56 1.58 -15.60 16.19
C LYS A 56 0.95 -14.51 15.32
N VAL A 57 1.17 -13.24 15.66
CA VAL A 57 0.65 -12.12 14.87
C VAL A 57 1.33 -12.06 13.51
N ALA A 58 2.66 -12.21 13.44
CA ALA A 58 3.38 -12.20 12.18
C ALA A 58 2.98 -13.38 11.27
N ALA A 59 2.73 -14.57 11.82
CA ALA A 59 2.17 -15.69 11.08
C ALA A 59 0.77 -15.36 10.54
N LYS A 60 -0.09 -14.76 11.37
CA LYS A 60 -1.44 -14.36 10.96
C LYS A 60 -1.45 -13.28 9.89
N MET A 61 -0.56 -12.29 10.00
CA MET A 61 -0.38 -11.23 9.00
C MET A 61 0.04 -11.82 7.65
N ARG A 62 0.96 -12.80 7.62
CA ARG A 62 1.39 -13.47 6.38
C ARG A 62 0.30 -14.35 5.76
N ALA A 63 -0.53 -14.98 6.58
CA ALA A 63 -1.61 -15.84 6.13
C ALA A 63 -2.85 -15.06 5.61
N THR A 64 -2.90 -13.74 5.83
CA THR A 64 -4.06 -12.91 5.50
C THR A 64 -3.65 -11.89 4.43
N PRO A 65 -4.29 -11.87 3.24
CA PRO A 65 -4.03 -10.82 2.26
C PRO A 65 -4.33 -9.43 2.81
N VAL A 66 -3.53 -8.45 2.43
CA VAL A 66 -3.77 -7.03 2.75
C VAL A 66 -4.81 -6.50 1.76
N ASN A 67 -5.96 -6.09 2.30
CA ASN A 67 -7.11 -5.63 1.53
C ASN A 67 -7.67 -4.34 2.15
N ASP A 68 -7.24 -3.20 1.62
CA ASP A 68 -7.60 -1.88 2.15
C ASP A 68 -7.71 -0.80 1.05
N MET A 69 -7.67 0.47 1.46
CA MET A 69 -7.77 1.63 0.57
C MET A 69 -6.60 1.79 -0.40
N MET A 70 -5.44 1.20 -0.08
CA MET A 70 -4.19 1.33 -0.83
C MET A 70 -3.87 0.06 -1.60
N MET A 71 -4.12 -1.11 -1.01
CA MET A 71 -3.75 -2.40 -1.57
C MET A 71 -4.98 -3.31 -1.72
N LYS A 72 -5.02 -4.02 -2.86
CA LYS A 72 -6.01 -5.07 -3.11
C LYS A 72 -5.27 -6.39 -3.29
N ASP A 73 -5.69 -7.38 -2.52
CA ASP A 73 -5.19 -8.76 -2.52
C ASP A 73 -3.65 -8.85 -2.45
N ALA A 74 -3.02 -7.89 -1.78
CA ALA A 74 -1.57 -7.87 -1.62
C ALA A 74 -1.13 -8.95 -0.62
N THR A 75 -0.01 -9.61 -0.90
CA THR A 75 0.48 -10.72 -0.08
C THR A 75 1.75 -10.34 0.66
N ILE A 76 2.05 -11.04 1.76
CA ILE A 76 3.31 -10.88 2.49
C ILE A 76 4.13 -12.14 2.28
N GLY A 77 5.26 -12.01 1.57
CA GLY A 77 6.17 -13.12 1.34
C GLY A 77 6.83 -13.60 2.62
N VAL A 78 7.41 -14.81 2.58
CA VAL A 78 8.17 -15.36 3.73
C VAL A 78 9.39 -14.51 4.10
N ASN A 79 9.92 -13.74 3.14
CA ASN A 79 10.95 -12.72 3.37
C ASN A 79 10.42 -11.42 4.02
N GLY A 80 9.13 -11.37 4.39
CA GLY A 80 8.49 -10.21 5.02
C GLY A 80 8.11 -9.07 4.05
N ARG A 81 8.40 -9.20 2.74
CA ARG A 81 8.04 -8.19 1.75
C ARG A 81 6.55 -8.22 1.47
N VAL A 82 5.91 -7.06 1.45
CA VAL A 82 4.55 -6.88 0.93
C VAL A 82 4.61 -6.75 -0.60
N PHE A 83 3.83 -7.58 -1.28
CA PHE A 83 3.68 -7.63 -2.73
C PHE A 83 2.32 -7.05 -3.12
N GLY A 84 2.27 -5.72 -3.28
CA GLY A 84 1.12 -5.00 -3.82
C GLY A 84 1.43 -4.38 -5.17
N ASP A 85 0.40 -3.96 -5.91
CA ASP A 85 0.59 -3.29 -7.18
C ASP A 85 1.33 -1.95 -7.00
N MET A 86 2.21 -1.66 -7.97
CA MET A 86 2.89 -0.38 -8.08
C MET A 86 2.35 0.38 -9.29
N TYR A 87 2.43 1.70 -9.26
CA TYR A 87 1.86 2.55 -10.29
C TYR A 87 2.93 3.44 -10.90
N LEU A 88 2.99 3.45 -12.23
CA LEU A 88 3.79 4.39 -12.98
C LEU A 88 2.95 5.63 -13.26
N PHE A 89 3.42 6.77 -12.75
CA PHE A 89 2.79 8.07 -12.95
C PHE A 89 3.67 9.01 -13.76
N GLU A 90 3.01 9.88 -14.51
CA GLU A 90 3.59 11.08 -15.11
C GLU A 90 3.11 12.32 -14.36
N VAL A 91 4.00 13.29 -14.17
CA VAL A 91 3.62 14.59 -13.60
C VAL A 91 2.89 15.39 -14.67
N LYS A 92 1.68 15.84 -14.34
CA LYS A 92 0.85 16.68 -15.20
C LYS A 92 1.58 17.97 -15.58
N LYS A 93 1.35 18.42 -16.81
CA LYS A 93 1.66 19.80 -17.22
C LYS A 93 0.79 20.79 -16.43
N PRO A 94 1.21 22.05 -16.26
CA PRO A 94 0.44 23.04 -15.49
C PRO A 94 -1.01 23.23 -15.96
N ASP A 95 -1.25 23.17 -17.27
CA ASP A 95 -2.57 23.30 -17.91
C ASP A 95 -3.48 22.07 -17.72
N GLN A 96 -2.93 20.93 -17.28
CA GLN A 96 -3.67 19.70 -17.00
C GLN A 96 -4.12 19.57 -15.55
N SER A 97 -3.53 20.36 -14.64
CA SER A 97 -3.89 20.35 -13.21
C SER A 97 -5.14 21.19 -12.97
N LYS A 98 -6.22 20.55 -12.56
CA LYS A 98 -7.53 21.22 -12.43
C LYS A 98 -7.86 21.66 -11.01
N ALA A 99 -7.06 21.24 -10.03
CA ALA A 99 -7.28 21.51 -8.62
C ALA A 99 -5.97 21.34 -7.82
N PRO A 100 -5.88 21.91 -6.61
CA PRO A 100 -4.79 21.59 -5.70
C PRO A 100 -4.61 20.07 -5.54
N TRP A 101 -3.36 19.60 -5.54
CA TRP A 101 -2.98 18.18 -5.44
C TRP A 101 -3.30 17.30 -6.65
N ASP A 102 -3.87 17.87 -7.72
CA ASP A 102 -4.09 17.17 -8.98
C ASP A 102 -2.81 17.18 -9.85
N TYR A 103 -1.86 16.31 -9.52
CA TYR A 103 -0.50 16.39 -10.06
C TYR A 103 -0.10 15.21 -10.94
N LEU A 104 -0.74 14.06 -10.80
CA LEU A 104 -0.28 12.83 -11.42
C LEU A 104 -1.33 12.25 -12.37
N THR A 105 -0.84 11.76 -13.50
CA THR A 105 -1.61 10.92 -14.44
C THR A 105 -1.08 9.50 -14.34
N LEU A 106 -1.97 8.52 -14.12
CA LEU A 106 -1.61 7.11 -14.15
C LEU A 106 -1.30 6.70 -15.60
N LEU A 107 -0.09 6.20 -15.83
CA LEU A 107 0.29 5.63 -17.13
C LEU A 107 0.08 4.11 -17.15
N GLN A 108 0.46 3.43 -16.07
CA GLN A 108 0.44 1.98 -16.01
C GLN A 108 0.34 1.47 -14.57
N THR A 109 -0.39 0.38 -14.38
CA THR A 109 -0.31 -0.45 -13.17
C THR A 109 0.66 -1.60 -13.43
N VAL A 110 1.65 -1.76 -12.55
CA VAL A 110 2.61 -2.85 -12.55
C VAL A 110 2.16 -3.84 -11.47
N PRO A 111 1.72 -5.06 -11.86
CA PRO A 111 1.25 -6.06 -10.91
C PRO A 111 2.30 -6.38 -9.84
N GLY A 112 1.90 -6.60 -8.60
CA GLY A 112 2.81 -6.90 -7.49
C GLY A 112 3.78 -8.06 -7.77
N ALA A 113 3.36 -9.07 -8.53
CA ALA A 113 4.20 -10.19 -8.94
C ALA A 113 5.37 -9.80 -9.88
N GLN A 114 5.28 -8.65 -10.55
CA GLN A 114 6.28 -8.12 -11.48
C GLN A 114 7.04 -6.92 -10.89
N ALA A 115 6.46 -6.24 -9.90
CA ALA A 115 7.01 -5.02 -9.32
C ALA A 115 8.18 -5.25 -8.35
N TYR A 116 8.42 -6.49 -7.94
CA TYR A 116 9.41 -6.84 -6.93
C TYR A 116 10.26 -8.04 -7.36
N ILE A 117 11.44 -8.14 -6.77
CA ILE A 117 12.30 -9.32 -6.91
C ILE A 117 11.54 -10.55 -6.37
N PRO A 118 11.48 -11.66 -7.12
CA PRO A 118 10.86 -12.88 -6.63
C PRO A 118 11.43 -13.31 -5.29
N VAL A 119 10.60 -13.87 -4.40
CA VAL A 119 11.02 -14.24 -3.04
C VAL A 119 12.25 -15.14 -3.05
N LYS A 120 12.28 -16.15 -3.93
CA LYS A 120 13.40 -17.09 -4.13
C LYS A 120 14.73 -16.41 -4.53
N ASP A 121 14.66 -15.26 -5.20
CA ASP A 121 15.81 -14.54 -5.72
C ASP A 121 16.18 -13.34 -4.83
N SER A 122 15.49 -13.16 -3.69
CA SER A 122 15.65 -11.98 -2.83
C SER A 122 16.93 -11.95 -1.99
N GLY A 123 17.69 -13.05 -1.95
CA GLY A 123 18.87 -13.20 -1.09
C GLY A 123 18.56 -13.24 0.41
N CYS A 124 17.27 -13.30 0.80
CA CYS A 124 16.86 -13.36 2.19
C CYS A 124 17.16 -14.77 2.78
N PRO A 125 17.92 -14.89 3.88
CA PRO A 125 18.31 -16.18 4.46
C PRO A 125 17.13 -16.96 5.07
N LEU A 126 15.97 -16.32 5.23
CA LEU A 126 14.73 -16.96 5.67
C LEU A 126 14.00 -17.66 4.53
N VAL A 127 14.37 -17.38 3.28
CA VAL A 127 13.87 -18.08 2.09
C VAL A 127 14.78 -19.29 1.87
N LYS A 128 14.26 -20.48 2.13
CA LYS A 128 14.93 -21.76 1.90
C LYS A 128 14.32 -22.48 0.71
#